data_AF-A0ABD3I7E0-F1
#
_entry.id   AF-A0ABD3I7E0-F1
#
_cell.length_a   1.000
_cell.length_b   1.000
_cell.length_c   1.000
_cell.angle_alpha   90.00
_cell.angle_beta   90.00
_cell.angle_gamma   90.00
#
_symmetry.space_group_name_H-M   'P 1'
#
loop_
_entity.id
_entity.type
_entity.pdbx_description
1 polymer ?
#
loop_
_entity_poly.entity_id
_entity_poly.type
_entity_poly.pdbx_seq_one_letter_code
_entity_poly.pdbx_strand_id
1 'polypeptide(L)'
;MKIAVEGCAHGDLESIYSALQHLEQVQNTKIDLLICCGDFQAIRNEDDMECLSCPAKYRELGSFWKYYSGVEKAPCPTVFVGGNHEASNYLWELYYGGWTAPNIYFLGFAGVIKFGGVRIGGLSGIYKSNDYRSGHFERPPYDRSEIRSVYHIREYEVKKLLQIKDPVDIFISHDWPCGITEYGNKERLLSHKPNFRDEVQQNSLGSRPAMEILRTLKPSYWFSAHLHTKFAAVFPHEDGSVTKFLALDKCLPRRDFLQVVDLGGADRPGPLEFRLDEEWLAITRAYHPFLPLTRSPFNCGGDLSLELHRQWVGKLLAEEKKAVPPSFAMTAKPHNPGERKQQHVATAAGHAGHIRNPQTETLLAALELNYNFDLPGAGGRGSVNQESTCIDPDEIQLEEDIDEDAPPDDNGGG
;
A
#
# COMPACT_ATOMS: atom_id res chain seq x y z
N MET A 1 -5.42 12.01 -19.00
CA MET A 1 -4.58 12.01 -17.80
C MET A 1 -3.81 10.72 -17.88
N LYS A 2 -2.48 10.80 -17.91
CA LYS A 2 -1.62 9.62 -18.05
C LYS A 2 -1.13 9.20 -16.68
N ILE A 3 -1.53 8.00 -16.29
CA ILE A 3 -1.20 7.41 -15.00
C ILE A 3 -0.26 6.24 -15.26
N ALA A 4 0.92 6.27 -14.65
CA ALA A 4 1.77 5.11 -14.58
C ALA A 4 1.36 4.23 -13.39
N VAL A 5 1.29 2.93 -13.62
CA VAL A 5 1.00 1.92 -12.59
C VAL A 5 2.23 1.04 -12.45
N GLU A 6 2.67 0.85 -11.22
CA GLU A 6 3.82 0.05 -10.83
C GLU A 6 3.37 -1.08 -9.89
N GLY A 7 4.00 -2.25 -10.02
CA GLY A 7 3.72 -3.44 -9.22
C GLY A 7 4.28 -3.37 -7.80
N CYS A 8 5.36 -4.12 -7.54
CA CYS A 8 6.09 -4.10 -6.26
C CYS A 8 7.40 -3.31 -6.39
N ALA A 9 7.52 -2.21 -5.63
CA ALA A 9 8.67 -1.31 -5.78
C ALA A 9 9.95 -1.83 -5.11
N HIS A 10 9.82 -2.54 -4.00
CA HIS A 10 10.92 -3.04 -3.15
C HIS A 10 11.99 -1.99 -2.82
N GLY A 11 11.58 -0.73 -2.64
CA GLY A 11 12.47 0.38 -2.28
C GLY A 11 13.33 0.94 -3.42
N ASP A 12 13.21 0.45 -4.67
CA ASP A 12 13.98 0.93 -5.82
C ASP A 12 13.25 2.05 -6.61
N LEU A 13 12.94 3.14 -5.90
CA LEU A 13 12.30 4.32 -6.49
C LEU A 13 13.17 5.02 -7.54
N GLU A 14 14.49 4.97 -7.41
CA GLU A 14 15.39 5.57 -8.40
C GLU A 14 15.24 4.91 -9.78
N SER A 15 15.21 3.57 -9.85
CA SER A 15 14.96 2.87 -11.12
C SER A 15 13.57 3.15 -11.67
N ILE A 16 12.55 3.14 -10.81
CA ILE A 16 11.15 3.41 -11.21
C ILE A 16 11.03 4.82 -11.81
N TYR A 17 11.53 5.84 -11.11
CA TYR A 17 11.47 7.22 -11.60
C TYR A 17 12.35 7.45 -12.82
N SER A 18 13.52 6.81 -12.92
CA SER A 18 14.37 6.86 -14.10
C SER A 18 13.67 6.26 -15.32
N ALA A 19 12.98 5.12 -15.15
CA ALA A 19 12.18 4.50 -16.21
C ALA A 19 11.03 5.42 -16.66
N LEU A 20 10.35 6.09 -15.73
CA LEU A 20 9.29 7.05 -16.05
C LEU A 20 9.82 8.24 -16.85
N GLN A 21 10.92 8.86 -16.41
CA GLN A 21 11.53 9.98 -17.13
C GLN A 21 11.99 9.57 -18.53
N HIS A 22 12.55 8.37 -18.68
CA HIS A 22 12.92 7.83 -19.98
C HIS A 22 11.69 7.63 -20.88
N LEU A 23 10.60 7.08 -20.34
CA LEU A 23 9.34 6.92 -21.07
C LEU A 23 8.74 8.27 -21.50
N GLU A 24 8.77 9.28 -20.63
CA GLU A 24 8.34 10.63 -20.95
C GLU A 24 9.12 11.24 -22.13
N GLN A 25 10.44 11.07 -22.13
CA GLN A 25 11.32 11.53 -23.20
C GLN A 25 11.05 10.81 -24.52
N VAL A 26 11.01 9.48 -24.51
CA VAL A 26 10.84 8.66 -25.72
C VAL A 26 9.46 8.83 -26.34
N GLN A 27 8.41 8.89 -25.50
CA GLN A 27 7.03 9.01 -25.99
C GLN A 27 6.58 10.46 -26.15
N ASN A 28 7.45 11.43 -25.87
CA ASN A 28 7.14 12.87 -25.84
C ASN A 28 5.82 13.15 -25.09
N THR A 29 5.76 12.63 -23.86
CA THR A 29 4.57 12.72 -23.03
C THR A 29 4.93 13.07 -21.60
N LYS A 30 3.96 13.59 -20.86
CA LYS A 30 4.06 13.74 -19.42
C LYS A 30 3.26 12.64 -18.71
N ILE A 31 3.79 12.13 -17.61
CA ILE A 31 3.08 11.30 -16.64
C ILE A 31 2.54 12.22 -15.55
N ASP A 32 1.23 12.15 -15.31
CA ASP A 32 0.54 13.02 -14.36
C ASP A 32 0.59 12.46 -12.94
N LEU A 33 0.62 11.13 -12.80
CA LEU A 33 0.56 10.40 -11.53
C LEU A 33 1.25 9.04 -11.67
N LEU A 34 2.01 8.64 -10.64
CA LEU A 34 2.44 7.26 -10.42
C LEU A 34 1.58 6.61 -9.33
N ILE A 35 1.11 5.38 -9.57
CA ILE A 35 0.45 4.52 -8.60
C ILE A 35 1.34 3.30 -8.35
N CYS A 36 1.79 3.10 -7.11
CA CYS A 36 2.50 1.90 -6.69
C CYS A 36 1.55 0.97 -5.91
N CYS A 37 1.50 -0.30 -6.30
CA CYS A 37 0.53 -1.25 -5.76
C CYS A 37 1.02 -1.97 -4.49
N GLY A 38 2.16 -1.58 -3.93
CA GLY A 38 2.64 -2.00 -2.61
C GLY A 38 4.07 -2.50 -2.62
N ASP A 39 4.48 -3.09 -1.50
CA ASP A 39 5.89 -3.34 -1.18
C ASP A 39 6.75 -2.11 -1.50
N PHE A 40 6.26 -0.94 -1.08
CA PHE A 40 6.87 0.34 -1.42
C PHE A 40 8.19 0.54 -0.67
N GLN A 41 8.28 -0.01 0.55
CA GLN A 41 9.43 0.08 1.44
C GLN A 41 9.82 1.54 1.74
N ALA A 42 8.92 2.28 2.38
CA ALA A 42 9.12 3.66 2.85
C ALA A 42 10.13 3.76 4.03
N ILE A 43 11.33 3.23 3.87
CA ILE A 43 12.35 3.11 4.92
C ILE A 43 13.13 4.42 5.06
N ARG A 44 12.98 5.13 6.19
CA ARG A 44 13.65 6.42 6.43
C ARG A 44 15.08 6.24 6.91
N ASN A 45 15.35 5.19 7.69
CA ASN A 45 16.61 4.90 8.34
C ASN A 45 16.71 3.42 8.78
N GLU A 46 17.80 3.07 9.46
CA GLU A 46 18.06 1.73 9.98
C GLU A 46 17.03 1.22 11.00
N ASP A 47 16.41 2.09 11.80
CA ASP A 47 15.40 1.67 12.79
C ASP A 47 14.12 1.17 12.09
N ASP A 48 13.75 1.79 10.96
CA ASP A 48 12.64 1.33 10.12
C ASP A 48 12.93 -0.04 9.47
N MET A 49 14.20 -0.36 9.16
CA MET A 49 14.57 -1.68 8.61
C MET A 49 14.32 -2.82 9.61
N GLU A 50 14.41 -2.55 10.91
CA GLU A 50 14.05 -3.54 11.94
C GLU A 50 12.54 -3.80 11.99
N CYS A 51 11.75 -2.88 11.42
CA CYS A 51 10.30 -2.98 11.29
C CYS A 51 9.86 -3.46 9.90
N LEU A 52 10.77 -4.11 9.15
CA LEU A 52 10.49 -4.79 7.89
C LEU A 52 10.36 -6.31 8.11
N SER A 53 9.25 -6.91 7.69
CA SER A 53 9.08 -8.38 7.66
C SER A 53 9.84 -8.97 6.48
N CYS A 54 11.15 -9.09 6.63
CA CYS A 54 12.03 -9.66 5.61
C CYS A 54 13.24 -10.32 6.33
N PRO A 55 13.73 -11.49 5.86
CA PRO A 55 14.93 -12.09 6.41
C PRO A 55 16.10 -11.10 6.46
N ALA A 56 16.85 -11.05 7.57
CA ALA A 56 17.88 -10.05 7.81
C ALA A 56 18.94 -9.94 6.70
N LYS A 57 19.25 -11.05 6.01
CA LYS A 57 20.20 -11.09 4.88
C LYS A 57 19.75 -10.37 3.62
N TYR A 58 18.45 -10.11 3.48
CA TYR A 58 17.86 -9.45 2.30
C TYR A 58 17.40 -8.02 2.63
N ARG A 59 17.62 -7.54 3.84
CA ARG A 59 17.26 -6.18 4.23
C ARG A 59 18.22 -5.18 3.59
N GLU A 60 17.66 -4.36 2.72
CA GLU A 60 18.33 -3.23 2.12
C GLU A 60 17.54 -1.96 2.42
N LEU A 61 18.25 -0.85 2.62
CA LEU A 61 17.64 0.43 2.93
C LEU A 61 16.83 0.99 1.74
N GLY A 62 17.19 0.58 0.52
CA GLY A 62 16.64 1.12 -0.72
C GLY A 62 16.96 2.61 -0.90
N SER A 63 16.14 3.28 -1.71
CA SER A 63 16.33 4.66 -2.12
C SER A 63 15.36 5.65 -1.48
N PHE A 64 14.31 5.19 -0.76
CA PHE A 64 13.27 6.05 -0.22
C PHE A 64 13.78 7.17 0.69
N TRP A 65 14.75 6.88 1.57
CA TRP A 65 15.33 7.86 2.49
C TRP A 65 15.87 9.13 1.79
N LYS A 66 16.29 9.03 0.51
CA LYS A 66 16.74 10.18 -0.29
C LYS A 66 15.60 11.16 -0.58
N TYR A 67 14.40 10.63 -0.85
CA TYR A 67 13.19 11.42 -1.09
C TYR A 67 12.63 11.98 0.21
N TYR A 68 12.66 11.18 1.29
CA TYR A 68 12.27 11.61 2.63
C TYR A 68 13.11 12.80 3.14
N SER A 69 14.43 12.72 2.95
CA SER A 69 15.38 13.78 3.34
C SER A 69 15.41 14.99 2.40
N GLY A 70 14.83 14.87 1.20
CA GLY A 70 14.86 15.90 0.16
C GLY A 70 16.18 15.99 -0.61
N VAL A 71 17.08 15.00 -0.48
CA VAL A 71 18.26 14.83 -1.34
C VAL A 71 17.81 14.62 -2.78
N GLU A 72 16.80 13.78 -2.97
CA GLU A 72 16.12 13.57 -4.25
C GLU A 72 14.69 14.10 -4.21
N LYS A 73 14.11 14.35 -5.38
CA LYS A 73 12.72 14.83 -5.53
C LYS A 73 11.95 13.88 -6.43
N ALA A 74 10.77 13.43 -5.98
CA ALA A 74 9.90 12.62 -6.81
C ALA A 74 9.42 13.44 -8.04
N PRO A 75 9.67 12.97 -9.27
CA PRO A 75 9.45 13.75 -10.50
C PRO A 75 7.98 13.95 -10.85
N CYS A 76 7.09 13.09 -10.33
CA CYS A 76 5.65 13.19 -10.48
C CYS A 76 4.97 12.85 -9.14
N PRO A 77 3.74 13.34 -8.92
CA PRO A 77 2.91 12.89 -7.80
C PRO A 77 2.86 11.37 -7.78
N THR A 78 3.09 10.80 -6.60
CA THR A 78 3.10 9.35 -6.42
C THR A 78 2.15 8.98 -5.30
N VAL A 79 1.27 8.02 -5.52
CA VAL A 79 0.41 7.43 -4.50
C VAL A 79 0.67 5.94 -4.38
N PHE A 80 0.61 5.40 -3.17
CA PHE A 80 0.79 3.97 -2.94
C PHE A 80 -0.10 3.43 -1.82
N VAL A 81 -0.34 2.12 -1.88
CA VAL A 81 -0.87 1.31 -0.77
C VAL A 81 0.27 0.46 -0.20
N GLY A 82 0.19 0.00 1.04
CA GLY A 82 1.21 -0.87 1.63
C GLY A 82 1.06 -2.31 1.16
N GLY A 83 2.19 -3.03 1.06
CA GLY A 83 2.24 -4.48 0.88
C GLY A 83 2.58 -5.23 2.17
N ASN A 84 3.35 -6.31 2.06
CA ASN A 84 3.87 -7.09 3.20
C ASN A 84 5.34 -6.73 3.54
N HIS A 85 6.08 -6.13 2.60
CA HIS A 85 7.42 -5.60 2.83
C HIS A 85 7.36 -4.09 3.03
N GLU A 86 7.00 -3.65 4.24
CA GLU A 86 6.90 -2.23 4.57
C GLU A 86 7.62 -1.87 5.87
N ALA A 87 8.06 -0.60 5.95
CA ALA A 87 8.40 0.06 7.21
C ALA A 87 7.11 0.25 8.03
N SER A 88 6.65 -0.82 8.67
CA SER A 88 5.31 -0.91 9.25
C SER A 88 5.09 0.06 10.40
N ASN A 89 6.16 0.38 11.13
CA ASN A 89 6.16 1.43 12.14
C ASN A 89 5.84 2.81 11.52
N TYR A 90 6.47 3.16 10.39
CA TYR A 90 6.26 4.44 9.76
C TYR A 90 4.87 4.53 9.10
N LEU A 91 4.45 3.49 8.39
CA LEU A 91 3.11 3.46 7.78
C LEU A 91 2.00 3.53 8.84
N TRP A 92 2.23 2.99 10.03
CA TRP A 92 1.28 3.11 11.14
C TRP A 92 1.10 4.56 11.62
N GLU A 93 2.17 5.38 11.64
CA GLU A 93 2.08 6.81 11.95
C GLU A 93 1.09 7.55 11.03
N LEU A 94 0.90 7.02 9.82
CA LEU A 94 0.05 7.52 8.75
C LEU A 94 -1.12 6.58 8.44
N TYR A 95 -1.68 5.92 9.46
CA TYR A 95 -2.81 4.99 9.32
C TYR A 95 -3.97 5.52 8.46
N TYR A 96 -4.31 6.81 8.60
CA TYR A 96 -5.38 7.48 7.84
C TYR A 96 -4.94 8.01 6.46
N GLY A 97 -3.69 7.74 6.07
CA GLY A 97 -3.04 8.28 4.88
C GLY A 97 -2.34 9.62 5.15
N GLY A 98 -1.39 9.95 4.29
CA GLY A 98 -0.62 11.19 4.36
C GLY A 98 0.67 11.13 3.55
N TRP A 99 1.40 12.23 3.51
CA TRP A 99 2.66 12.30 2.78
C TRP A 99 3.75 11.56 3.54
N THR A 100 4.34 10.56 2.90
CA THR A 100 5.54 9.88 3.42
C THR A 100 6.81 10.62 3.04
N ALA A 101 6.79 11.37 1.95
CA ALA A 101 7.83 12.31 1.54
C ALA A 101 7.18 13.42 0.69
N PRO A 102 7.86 14.53 0.41
CA PRO A 102 7.35 15.51 -0.53
C PRO A 102 6.96 14.86 -1.86
N ASN A 103 5.71 15.05 -2.30
CA ASN A 103 5.15 14.52 -3.54
C ASN A 103 4.92 12.99 -3.57
N ILE A 104 5.05 12.29 -2.43
CA ILE A 104 4.77 10.84 -2.27
C ILE A 104 3.72 10.65 -1.17
N TYR A 105 2.55 10.13 -1.53
CA TYR A 105 1.38 10.00 -0.66
C TYR A 105 1.05 8.53 -0.37
N PHE A 106 1.04 8.16 0.91
CA PHE A 106 0.52 6.88 1.36
C PHE A 106 -0.99 6.99 1.51
N LEU A 107 -1.75 6.06 0.91
CA LEU A 107 -3.21 6.08 0.97
C LEU A 107 -3.78 5.76 2.36
N GLY A 108 -2.95 5.21 3.25
CA GLY A 108 -3.36 4.69 4.56
C GLY A 108 -3.62 3.19 4.52
N PHE A 109 -4.03 2.62 5.66
CA PHE A 109 -4.40 1.20 5.74
C PHE A 109 -5.61 0.88 4.86
N ALA A 110 -6.50 1.84 4.72
CA ALA A 110 -7.45 1.97 3.62
C ALA A 110 -7.74 3.45 3.41
N GLY A 111 -8.09 3.85 2.19
CA GLY A 111 -8.32 5.26 1.88
C GLY A 111 -9.05 5.49 0.57
N VAL A 112 -9.64 6.68 0.45
CA VAL A 112 -10.07 7.25 -0.84
C VAL A 112 -9.61 8.69 -0.93
N ILE A 113 -9.05 9.04 -2.07
CA ILE A 113 -8.61 10.40 -2.42
C ILE A 113 -9.10 10.77 -3.82
N LYS A 114 -8.99 12.04 -4.17
CA LYS A 114 -9.21 12.56 -5.52
C LYS A 114 -7.89 13.08 -6.07
N PHE A 115 -7.67 12.90 -7.37
CA PHE A 115 -6.55 13.49 -8.11
C PHE A 115 -7.05 13.87 -9.51
N GLY A 116 -6.97 15.15 -9.88
CA GLY A 116 -7.69 15.64 -11.06
C GLY A 116 -9.19 15.35 -10.96
N GLY A 117 -9.75 14.72 -12.00
CA GLY A 117 -11.14 14.25 -12.02
C GLY A 117 -11.29 12.74 -11.80
N VAL A 118 -10.31 12.07 -11.16
CA VAL A 118 -10.42 10.65 -10.79
C VAL A 118 -10.47 10.45 -9.29
N ARG A 119 -11.27 9.46 -8.87
CA ARG A 119 -11.40 9.02 -7.48
C ARG A 119 -10.68 7.69 -7.30
N ILE A 120 -9.71 7.68 -6.39
CA ILE A 120 -8.77 6.56 -6.20
C ILE A 120 -8.99 6.01 -4.79
N GLY A 121 -9.48 4.77 -4.72
CA GLY A 121 -9.61 4.00 -3.49
C GLY A 121 -8.49 2.97 -3.35
N GLY A 122 -8.27 2.49 -2.13
CA GLY A 122 -7.36 1.36 -1.95
C GLY A 122 -7.35 0.76 -0.57
N LEU A 123 -6.76 -0.43 -0.51
CA LEU A 123 -6.65 -1.29 0.65
C LEU A 123 -5.21 -1.79 0.75
N SER A 124 -4.53 -1.43 1.84
CA SER A 124 -3.14 -1.85 2.10
C SER A 124 -3.10 -3.23 2.75
N GLY A 125 -2.02 -3.96 2.48
CA GLY A 125 -1.72 -5.24 3.13
C GLY A 125 -2.14 -6.48 2.33
N ILE A 126 -1.91 -7.63 2.96
CA ILE A 126 -2.29 -8.95 2.42
C ILE A 126 -3.35 -9.63 3.30
N TYR A 127 -4.11 -10.55 2.74
CA TYR A 127 -5.20 -11.20 3.47
C TYR A 127 -4.72 -12.46 4.21
N LYS A 128 -4.92 -12.49 5.54
CA LYS A 128 -4.80 -13.71 6.36
C LYS A 128 -6.02 -13.90 7.23
N SER A 129 -6.66 -15.07 7.11
CA SER A 129 -7.92 -15.37 7.79
C SER A 129 -7.83 -15.30 9.32
N ASN A 130 -6.67 -15.65 9.88
CA ASN A 130 -6.47 -15.74 11.33
C ASN A 130 -6.44 -14.37 12.01
N ASP A 131 -6.00 -13.33 11.29
CA ASP A 131 -5.91 -11.97 11.81
C ASP A 131 -7.05 -11.08 11.32
N TYR A 132 -7.76 -11.46 10.26
CA TYR A 132 -8.82 -10.65 9.64
C TYR A 132 -9.87 -10.12 10.62
N ARG A 133 -10.23 -10.94 11.62
CA ARG A 133 -11.23 -10.57 12.63
C ARG A 133 -10.66 -9.83 13.81
N SER A 134 -9.34 -9.77 13.99
CA SER A 134 -8.71 -9.05 15.11
C SER A 134 -8.64 -7.55 14.86
N GLY A 135 -8.43 -6.76 15.91
CA GLY A 135 -7.96 -5.39 15.74
C GLY A 135 -6.44 -5.30 15.58
N HIS A 136 -5.95 -4.07 15.52
CA HIS A 136 -4.53 -3.72 15.42
C HIS A 136 -3.90 -3.50 16.80
N PHE A 137 -3.38 -4.57 17.37
CA PHE A 137 -2.77 -4.59 18.72
C PHE A 137 -1.25 -4.41 18.69
N GLU A 138 -0.63 -4.54 17.52
CA GLU A 138 0.81 -4.60 17.28
C GLU A 138 1.48 -3.27 17.63
N ARG A 139 2.61 -3.30 18.35
CA ARG A 139 3.36 -2.10 18.74
C ARG A 139 4.88 -2.34 18.63
N PRO A 140 5.67 -1.37 18.16
CA PRO A 140 7.12 -1.44 18.27
C PRO A 140 7.59 -1.49 19.74
N PRO A 141 8.66 -2.24 20.07
CA PRO A 141 9.35 -3.18 19.18
C PRO A 141 8.49 -4.42 18.92
N TYR A 142 8.29 -4.75 17.64
CA TYR A 142 7.45 -5.87 17.24
C TYR A 142 8.13 -7.20 17.55
N ASP A 143 7.37 -8.18 18.03
CA ASP A 143 7.82 -9.57 17.95
C ASP A 143 7.66 -10.15 16.52
N ARG A 144 8.10 -11.40 16.32
CA ARG A 144 8.03 -12.09 15.01
C ARG A 144 6.59 -12.30 14.51
N SER A 145 5.62 -12.41 15.41
CA SER A 145 4.21 -12.55 15.03
C SER A 145 3.61 -11.19 14.69
N GLU A 146 3.90 -10.18 15.51
CA GLU A 146 3.35 -8.83 15.36
C GLU A 146 3.86 -8.15 14.10
N ILE A 147 5.14 -8.35 13.74
CA ILE A 147 5.70 -7.77 12.52
C ILE A 147 5.03 -8.31 11.25
N ARG A 148 4.44 -9.51 11.32
CA ARG A 148 3.65 -10.08 10.22
C ARG A 148 2.20 -9.61 10.28
N SER A 149 1.59 -9.67 11.46
CA SER A 149 0.18 -9.35 11.60
C SER A 149 -0.12 -7.87 11.35
N VAL A 150 0.83 -6.95 11.56
CA VAL A 150 0.64 -5.49 11.37
C VAL A 150 0.20 -5.11 9.95
N TYR A 151 0.66 -5.82 8.92
CA TYR A 151 0.27 -5.55 7.53
C TYR A 151 -0.86 -6.44 7.02
N HIS A 152 -1.44 -7.31 7.86
CA HIS A 152 -2.59 -8.10 7.43
C HIS A 152 -3.86 -7.23 7.37
N ILE A 153 -4.68 -7.45 6.35
CA ILE A 153 -5.98 -6.77 6.20
C ILE A 153 -6.89 -7.11 7.39
N ARG A 154 -7.58 -6.12 8.00
CA ARG A 154 -8.64 -6.37 8.98
C ARG A 154 -10.03 -6.10 8.41
N GLU A 155 -11.03 -6.73 9.03
CA GLU A 155 -12.44 -6.52 8.71
C GLU A 155 -12.85 -5.04 8.89
N TYR A 156 -12.21 -4.33 9.82
CA TYR A 156 -12.51 -2.92 10.09
C TYR A 156 -12.35 -2.04 8.84
N GLU A 157 -11.20 -2.12 8.16
CA GLU A 157 -10.94 -1.34 6.94
C GLU A 157 -11.88 -1.75 5.80
N VAL A 158 -12.13 -3.06 5.65
CA VAL A 158 -13.03 -3.59 4.62
C VAL A 158 -14.46 -3.08 4.84
N LYS A 159 -14.97 -3.13 6.07
CA LYS A 159 -16.31 -2.61 6.39
C LYS A 159 -16.45 -1.11 6.12
N LYS A 160 -15.40 -0.31 6.35
CA LYS A 160 -15.37 1.11 5.97
C LYS A 160 -15.50 1.27 4.46
N LEU A 161 -14.70 0.54 3.68
CA LEU A 161 -14.70 0.61 2.21
C LEU A 161 -16.06 0.18 1.63
N LEU A 162 -16.71 -0.82 2.21
CA LEU A 162 -18.05 -1.26 1.80
C LEU A 162 -19.17 -0.24 2.08
N GLN A 163 -18.90 0.85 2.81
CA GLN A 163 -19.85 1.95 2.99
C GLN A 163 -19.85 2.97 1.85
N ILE A 164 -18.86 2.91 0.95
CA ILE A 164 -18.74 3.80 -0.22
C ILE A 164 -19.92 3.53 -1.15
N LYS A 165 -20.59 4.62 -1.55
CA LYS A 165 -21.75 4.61 -2.46
C LYS A 165 -21.44 5.35 -3.75
N ASP A 166 -20.66 6.41 -3.68
CA ASP A 166 -20.30 7.16 -4.87
C ASP A 166 -19.30 6.35 -5.72
N PRO A 167 -19.33 6.44 -7.06
CA PRO A 167 -18.45 5.67 -7.92
C PRO A 167 -16.96 5.89 -7.62
N VAL A 168 -16.18 4.82 -7.72
CA VAL A 168 -14.71 4.86 -7.62
C VAL A 168 -14.14 4.54 -9.01
N ASP A 169 -13.16 5.30 -9.47
CA ASP A 169 -12.58 5.09 -10.80
C ASP A 169 -11.49 4.03 -10.78
N ILE A 170 -10.62 4.12 -9.78
CA ILE A 170 -9.45 3.25 -9.60
C ILE A 170 -9.50 2.69 -8.19
N PHE A 171 -9.33 1.38 -8.07
CA PHE A 171 -9.10 0.74 -6.78
C PHE A 171 -7.76 0.02 -6.77
N ILE A 172 -7.01 0.14 -5.68
CA ILE A 172 -5.67 -0.43 -5.52
C ILE A 172 -5.67 -1.41 -4.36
N SER A 173 -5.17 -2.62 -4.56
CA SER A 173 -4.87 -3.56 -3.48
C SER A 173 -3.56 -4.26 -3.77
N HIS A 174 -2.74 -4.52 -2.75
CA HIS A 174 -1.50 -5.27 -2.98
C HIS A 174 -1.79 -6.69 -3.45
N ASP A 175 -2.53 -7.44 -2.64
CA ASP A 175 -3.04 -8.76 -2.97
C ASP A 175 -4.10 -8.71 -4.07
N TRP A 176 -4.17 -9.76 -4.90
CA TRP A 176 -5.17 -9.87 -5.96
C TRP A 176 -6.55 -10.20 -5.40
N PRO A 177 -7.66 -9.74 -6.00
CA PRO A 177 -8.99 -10.26 -5.70
C PRO A 177 -9.07 -11.78 -5.94
N CYS A 178 -9.46 -12.54 -4.92
CA CYS A 178 -9.54 -14.00 -5.00
C CYS A 178 -10.43 -14.46 -6.17
N GLY A 179 -9.89 -15.32 -7.04
CA GLY A 179 -10.60 -15.86 -8.21
C GLY A 179 -10.58 -14.98 -9.46
N ILE A 180 -9.89 -13.83 -9.44
CA ILE A 180 -9.76 -12.95 -10.62
C ILE A 180 -9.09 -13.64 -11.82
N THR A 181 -8.32 -14.71 -11.56
CA THR A 181 -7.66 -15.53 -12.58
C THR A 181 -8.61 -16.16 -13.58
N GLU A 182 -9.88 -16.38 -13.20
CA GLU A 182 -10.93 -16.93 -14.08
C GLU A 182 -11.38 -15.95 -15.18
N TYR A 183 -10.98 -14.68 -15.08
CA TYR A 183 -11.42 -13.60 -15.97
C TYR A 183 -10.32 -13.09 -16.90
N GLY A 184 -9.20 -13.82 -16.97
CA GLY A 184 -8.05 -13.54 -17.84
C GLY A 184 -7.49 -14.82 -18.45
N ASN A 185 -6.25 -14.77 -18.94
CA ASN A 185 -5.60 -15.95 -19.54
C ASN A 185 -5.00 -16.85 -18.44
N LYS A 186 -5.86 -17.64 -17.81
CA LYS A 186 -5.51 -18.57 -16.72
C LYS A 186 -4.49 -19.61 -17.16
N GLU A 187 -4.60 -20.15 -18.37
CA GLU A 187 -3.67 -21.16 -18.87
C GLU A 187 -2.24 -20.61 -18.97
N ARG A 188 -2.08 -19.38 -19.47
CA ARG A 188 -0.78 -18.71 -19.53
C ARG A 188 -0.21 -18.46 -18.13
N LEU A 189 -1.04 -18.01 -17.18
CA LEU A 189 -0.61 -17.81 -15.79
C LEU A 189 -0.08 -19.12 -15.20
N LEU A 190 -0.83 -20.22 -15.31
CA LEU A 190 -0.46 -21.53 -14.74
C LEU A 190 0.66 -22.24 -15.51
N SER A 191 0.94 -21.80 -16.74
CA SER A 191 2.14 -22.22 -17.48
C SER A 191 3.39 -21.51 -16.97
N HIS A 192 3.28 -20.22 -16.65
CA HIS A 192 4.40 -19.41 -16.17
C HIS A 192 4.65 -19.57 -14.67
N LYS A 193 3.60 -19.81 -13.87
CA LYS A 193 3.63 -20.02 -12.42
C LYS A 193 2.87 -21.31 -12.05
N PRO A 194 3.45 -22.50 -12.30
CA PRO A 194 2.77 -23.77 -12.05
C PRO A 194 2.37 -23.98 -10.58
N ASN A 195 3.12 -23.40 -9.64
CA ASN A 195 2.87 -23.50 -8.20
C ASN A 195 1.51 -22.89 -7.78
N PHE A 196 0.93 -22.01 -8.59
CA PHE A 196 -0.41 -21.44 -8.32
C PHE A 196 -1.56 -22.39 -8.67
N ARG A 197 -1.31 -23.56 -9.28
CA ARG A 197 -2.38 -24.46 -9.75
C ARG A 197 -3.36 -24.86 -8.65
N ASP A 198 -2.85 -25.30 -7.51
CA ASP A 198 -3.68 -25.77 -6.41
C ASP A 198 -4.51 -24.64 -5.81
N GLU A 199 -3.91 -23.47 -5.59
CA GLU A 199 -4.60 -22.32 -5.03
C GLU A 199 -5.66 -21.72 -5.99
N VAL A 200 -5.37 -21.72 -7.30
CA VAL A 200 -6.35 -21.32 -8.32
C VAL A 200 -7.51 -22.32 -8.37
N GLN A 201 -7.22 -23.62 -8.34
CA GLN A 201 -8.26 -24.66 -8.35
C GLN A 201 -9.14 -24.62 -7.09
N GLN A 202 -8.56 -24.33 -5.93
CA GLN A 202 -9.27 -24.22 -4.65
C GLN A 202 -9.94 -22.84 -4.45
N ASN A 203 -9.74 -21.89 -5.37
CA ASN A 203 -10.17 -20.52 -5.25
C ASN A 203 -9.70 -19.90 -3.91
N SER A 204 -8.40 -20.03 -3.65
CA SER A 204 -7.72 -19.49 -2.48
C SER A 204 -6.57 -18.52 -2.83
N LEU A 205 -6.15 -18.45 -4.09
CA LEU A 205 -5.14 -17.49 -4.53
C LEU A 205 -5.68 -16.06 -4.41
N GLY A 206 -5.06 -15.26 -3.54
CA GLY A 206 -5.40 -13.85 -3.31
C GLY A 206 -6.40 -13.59 -2.17
N SER A 207 -6.94 -12.39 -2.14
CA SER A 207 -7.72 -11.82 -1.05
C SER A 207 -9.23 -11.93 -1.29
N ARG A 208 -9.91 -12.65 -0.38
CA ARG A 208 -11.39 -12.74 -0.37
C ARG A 208 -12.05 -11.39 -0.10
N PRO A 209 -11.59 -10.57 0.88
CA PRO A 209 -12.13 -9.24 1.08
C PRO A 209 -11.93 -8.30 -0.12
N ALA A 210 -10.81 -8.41 -0.83
CA ALA A 210 -10.60 -7.63 -2.06
C ALA A 210 -11.65 -7.98 -3.13
N MET A 211 -12.01 -9.26 -3.29
CA MET A 211 -13.08 -9.67 -4.21
C MET A 211 -14.47 -9.16 -3.77
N GLU A 212 -14.74 -9.11 -2.47
CA GLU A 212 -15.98 -8.50 -1.94
C GLU A 212 -16.07 -7.01 -2.28
N ILE A 213 -14.98 -6.27 -2.08
CA ILE A 213 -14.89 -4.85 -2.43
C ILE A 213 -15.01 -4.65 -3.94
N LEU A 214 -14.35 -5.47 -4.77
CA LEU A 214 -14.42 -5.40 -6.23
C LEU A 214 -15.87 -5.50 -6.72
N ARG A 215 -16.63 -6.48 -6.21
CA ARG A 215 -18.04 -6.69 -6.58
C ARG A 215 -18.96 -5.57 -6.08
N THR A 216 -18.61 -4.96 -4.96
CA THR A 216 -19.45 -3.92 -4.32
C THR A 216 -19.21 -2.55 -4.96
N LEU A 217 -17.95 -2.14 -5.09
CA LEU A 217 -17.59 -0.79 -5.55
C LEU A 217 -17.49 -0.66 -7.07
N LYS A 218 -17.30 -1.79 -7.77
CA LYS A 218 -17.30 -1.89 -9.24
C LYS A 218 -16.44 -0.82 -9.93
N PRO A 219 -15.16 -0.64 -9.52
CA PRO A 219 -14.34 0.43 -10.07
C PRO A 219 -14.06 0.20 -11.55
N SER A 220 -13.81 1.27 -12.31
CA SER A 220 -13.45 1.12 -13.73
C SER A 220 -12.13 0.36 -13.90
N TYR A 221 -11.18 0.58 -12.99
CA TYR A 221 -9.87 -0.07 -12.95
C TYR A 221 -9.58 -0.66 -11.58
N TRP A 222 -8.95 -1.83 -11.55
CA TRP A 222 -8.39 -2.43 -10.35
C TRP A 222 -6.92 -2.76 -10.59
N PHE A 223 -6.03 -2.26 -9.73
CA PHE A 223 -4.59 -2.48 -9.82
C PHE A 223 -4.06 -3.28 -8.62
N SER A 224 -3.23 -4.28 -8.90
CA SER A 224 -2.61 -5.13 -7.87
C SER A 224 -1.16 -5.52 -8.18
N ALA A 225 -0.49 -6.13 -7.21
CA ALA A 225 0.89 -6.60 -7.32
C ALA A 225 1.07 -7.94 -6.59
N HIS A 226 2.07 -8.04 -5.71
CA HIS A 226 2.39 -9.18 -4.85
C HIS A 226 2.85 -10.45 -5.58
N LEU A 227 2.07 -10.98 -6.53
CA LEU A 227 2.31 -12.30 -7.15
C LEU A 227 3.48 -12.35 -8.16
N HIS A 228 4.20 -11.24 -8.34
CA HIS A 228 5.38 -11.11 -9.21
C HIS A 228 5.16 -11.71 -10.61
N THR A 229 4.07 -11.27 -11.24
CA THR A 229 3.71 -11.64 -12.61
C THR A 229 2.70 -10.66 -13.16
N LYS A 230 2.83 -10.31 -14.44
CA LYS A 230 1.82 -9.52 -15.13
C LYS A 230 0.58 -10.35 -15.43
N PHE A 231 -0.59 -9.82 -15.08
CA PHE A 231 -1.86 -10.44 -15.43
C PHE A 231 -2.93 -9.39 -15.69
N ALA A 232 -3.68 -9.57 -16.77
CA ALA A 232 -4.77 -8.71 -17.14
C ALA A 232 -6.07 -9.52 -17.20
N ALA A 233 -7.14 -8.96 -16.65
CA ALA A 233 -8.45 -9.59 -16.60
C ALA A 233 -9.54 -8.55 -16.84
N VAL A 234 -10.72 -8.99 -17.29
CA VAL A 234 -11.91 -8.14 -17.39
C VAL A 234 -13.00 -8.77 -16.56
N PHE A 235 -13.33 -8.15 -15.43
CA PHE A 235 -14.35 -8.65 -14.52
C PHE A 235 -15.71 -8.02 -14.89
N PRO A 236 -16.70 -8.81 -15.34
CA PRO A 236 -18.05 -8.31 -15.60
C PRO A 236 -18.86 -8.20 -14.31
N HIS A 237 -19.59 -7.10 -14.16
CA HIS A 237 -20.55 -6.90 -13.09
C HIS A 237 -21.98 -7.21 -13.54
N GLU A 238 -22.85 -7.51 -12.58
CA GLU A 238 -24.25 -7.86 -12.84
C GLU A 238 -25.05 -6.73 -13.52
N ASP A 239 -24.64 -5.48 -13.35
CA ASP A 239 -25.27 -4.31 -13.99
C ASP A 239 -24.73 -4.02 -15.40
N GLY A 240 -23.86 -4.90 -15.93
CA GLY A 240 -23.26 -4.77 -17.25
C GLY A 240 -22.02 -3.87 -17.30
N SER A 241 -21.66 -3.20 -16.20
CA SER A 241 -20.37 -2.52 -16.10
C SER A 241 -19.22 -3.53 -16.02
N VAL A 242 -17.99 -3.08 -16.27
CA VAL A 242 -16.79 -3.93 -16.22
C VAL A 242 -15.67 -3.26 -15.45
N THR A 243 -14.94 -4.04 -14.67
CA THR A 243 -13.66 -3.63 -14.08
C THR A 243 -12.51 -4.19 -14.90
N LYS A 244 -11.60 -3.32 -15.33
CA LYS A 244 -10.34 -3.72 -15.96
C LYS A 244 -9.30 -3.98 -14.86
N PHE A 245 -8.95 -5.24 -14.67
CA PHE A 245 -7.94 -5.65 -13.71
C PHE A 245 -6.57 -5.70 -14.38
N LEU A 246 -5.56 -5.15 -13.71
CA LEU A 246 -4.16 -5.27 -14.09
C LEU A 246 -3.30 -5.52 -12.84
N ALA A 247 -2.54 -6.59 -12.87
CA ALA A 247 -1.44 -6.82 -11.96
C ALA A 247 -0.11 -6.75 -12.69
N LEU A 248 0.92 -6.26 -11.99
CA LEU A 248 2.26 -6.06 -12.52
C LEU A 248 3.32 -6.73 -11.64
N ASP A 249 4.50 -6.93 -12.24
CA ASP A 249 5.65 -7.57 -11.59
C ASP A 249 6.43 -6.58 -10.70
N LYS A 250 7.46 -7.07 -10.02
CA LYS A 250 8.42 -6.24 -9.28
C LYS A 250 9.42 -5.55 -10.20
N CYS A 251 9.95 -4.40 -9.77
CA CYS A 251 10.94 -3.61 -10.51
C CYS A 251 12.30 -4.34 -10.67
N LEU A 252 12.37 -5.24 -11.65
CA LEU A 252 13.59 -5.96 -12.03
C LEU A 252 13.82 -5.93 -13.56
N PRO A 253 15.07 -6.13 -14.01
CA PRO A 253 15.37 -6.19 -15.44
C PRO A 253 14.51 -7.19 -16.20
N ARG A 254 14.05 -6.81 -17.39
CA ARG A 254 13.22 -7.63 -18.29
C ARG A 254 11.85 -8.07 -17.73
N ARG A 255 11.39 -7.49 -16.61
CA ARG A 255 10.06 -7.77 -16.03
C ARG A 255 9.03 -6.71 -16.43
N ASP A 256 7.77 -7.11 -16.45
CA ASP A 256 6.63 -6.24 -16.74
C ASP A 256 6.16 -5.50 -15.47
N PHE A 257 7.00 -4.63 -14.91
CA PHE A 257 6.74 -3.97 -13.63
C PHE A 257 5.99 -2.63 -13.72
N LEU A 258 5.95 -2.02 -14.91
CA LEU A 258 5.41 -0.68 -15.12
C LEU A 258 4.50 -0.64 -16.36
N GLN A 259 3.33 -0.01 -16.24
CA GLN A 259 2.43 0.21 -17.37
C GLN A 259 1.76 1.58 -17.29
N VAL A 260 1.72 2.31 -18.41
CA VAL A 260 1.00 3.59 -18.51
C VAL A 260 -0.42 3.36 -19.02
N VAL A 261 -1.40 3.94 -18.32
CA VAL A 261 -2.81 3.94 -18.67
C VAL A 261 -3.28 5.37 -18.90
N ASP A 262 -4.02 5.62 -19.98
CA ASP A 262 -4.67 6.90 -20.22
C ASP A 262 -6.15 6.82 -19.83
N LEU A 263 -6.56 7.67 -18.90
CA LEU A 263 -7.95 7.74 -18.40
C LEU A 263 -8.76 8.90 -19.01
N GLY A 264 -8.27 9.55 -20.07
CA GLY A 264 -8.99 10.62 -20.76
C GLY A 264 -9.07 11.91 -19.93
N GLY A 265 -8.16 12.86 -20.20
CA GLY A 265 -8.04 14.10 -19.41
C GLY A 265 -9.03 15.20 -19.79
N ALA A 266 -9.55 15.20 -21.02
CA ALA A 266 -10.41 16.27 -21.53
C ALA A 266 -11.83 16.26 -20.94
N ASP A 267 -12.32 15.09 -20.51
CA ASP A 267 -13.71 14.90 -20.05
C ASP A 267 -13.86 14.88 -18.51
N ARG A 268 -12.74 15.00 -17.77
CA ARG A 268 -12.69 14.90 -16.31
C ARG A 268 -11.98 16.13 -15.71
N PRO A 269 -12.67 17.27 -15.58
CA PRO A 269 -12.06 18.49 -15.05
C PRO A 269 -11.67 18.32 -13.58
N GLY A 270 -10.49 18.82 -13.21
CA GLY A 270 -10.02 18.87 -11.82
C GLY A 270 -8.54 19.22 -11.72
N PRO A 271 -8.08 19.76 -10.58
CA PRO A 271 -6.68 20.09 -10.38
C PRO A 271 -5.83 18.82 -10.26
N LEU A 272 -4.67 18.78 -10.91
CA LEU A 272 -3.68 17.68 -10.79
C LEU A 272 -2.95 17.75 -9.43
N GLU A 273 -3.72 17.69 -8.35
CA GLU A 273 -3.28 17.70 -6.96
C GLU A 273 -4.10 16.69 -6.16
N PHE A 274 -3.52 16.14 -5.09
CA PHE A 274 -4.25 15.25 -4.20
C PHE A 274 -5.25 16.04 -3.35
N ARG A 275 -6.49 15.55 -3.31
CA ARG A 275 -7.56 16.07 -2.46
C ARG A 275 -8.20 14.97 -1.63
N LEU A 276 -8.58 15.33 -0.41
CA LEU A 276 -9.34 14.48 0.49
C LEU A 276 -10.73 14.23 -0.09
N ASP A 277 -11.21 13.01 0.10
CA ASP A 277 -12.54 12.61 -0.36
C ASP A 277 -13.60 12.81 0.73
N GLU A 278 -14.69 13.50 0.39
CA GLU A 278 -15.75 13.87 1.33
C GLU A 278 -16.44 12.64 1.95
N GLU A 279 -16.84 11.67 1.13
CA GLU A 279 -17.53 10.47 1.59
C GLU A 279 -16.60 9.61 2.45
N TRP A 280 -15.32 9.49 2.08
CA TRP A 280 -14.34 8.75 2.88
C TRP A 280 -14.01 9.43 4.21
N LEU A 281 -13.91 10.75 4.26
CA LEU A 281 -13.76 11.48 5.51
C LEU A 281 -14.99 11.30 6.41
N ALA A 282 -16.19 11.28 5.84
CA ALA A 282 -17.42 11.02 6.60
C ALA A 282 -17.43 9.60 7.20
N ILE A 283 -17.08 8.59 6.40
CA ILE A 283 -16.92 7.20 6.85
C ILE A 283 -15.83 7.12 7.93
N THR A 284 -14.69 7.76 7.72
CA THR A 284 -13.58 7.78 8.68
C THR A 284 -14.02 8.40 10.01
N ARG A 285 -14.72 9.53 9.98
CA ARG A 285 -15.26 10.19 11.17
C ARG A 285 -16.27 9.32 11.91
N ALA A 286 -17.11 8.58 11.20
CA ALA A 286 -18.11 7.69 11.78
C ALA A 286 -17.50 6.44 12.43
N TYR A 287 -16.46 5.86 11.80
CA TYR A 287 -15.83 4.63 12.24
C TYR A 287 -14.71 4.84 13.25
N HIS A 288 -14.14 6.05 13.35
CA HIS A 288 -12.99 6.33 14.22
C HIS A 288 -13.20 5.95 15.71
N PRO A 289 -14.36 6.21 16.34
CA PRO A 289 -14.61 5.79 17.73
C PRO A 289 -14.53 4.28 17.96
N PHE A 290 -14.62 3.49 16.88
CA PHE A 290 -14.66 2.03 16.91
C PHE A 290 -13.37 1.39 16.38
N LEU A 291 -12.29 2.17 16.18
CA LEU A 291 -11.00 1.66 15.74
C LEU A 291 -10.52 0.54 16.69
N PRO A 292 -10.43 -0.72 16.24
CA PRO A 292 -10.12 -1.82 17.14
C PRO A 292 -8.61 -1.88 17.36
N LEU A 293 -8.14 -1.46 18.54
CA LEU A 293 -6.72 -1.43 18.90
C LEU A 293 -6.27 -2.60 19.80
N THR A 294 -7.06 -3.68 19.82
CA THR A 294 -6.80 -4.88 20.60
C THR A 294 -7.07 -6.12 19.75
N ARG A 295 -6.72 -7.32 20.23
CA ARG A 295 -7.04 -8.58 19.54
C ARG A 295 -8.54 -8.85 19.41
N SER A 296 -9.38 -8.13 20.14
CA SER A 296 -10.83 -8.28 20.10
C SER A 296 -11.39 -7.87 18.73
N PRO A 297 -12.43 -8.57 18.26
CA PRO A 297 -13.04 -8.20 16.99
C PRO A 297 -13.67 -6.82 16.97
N PHE A 298 -13.65 -6.23 15.78
CA PHE A 298 -14.38 -5.01 15.49
C PHE A 298 -15.88 -5.21 15.75
N ASN A 299 -16.47 -4.29 16.50
CA ASN A 299 -17.90 -4.26 16.76
C ASN A 299 -18.42 -2.81 16.71
N CYS A 300 -19.19 -2.48 15.68
CA CYS A 300 -19.98 -1.25 15.62
C CYS A 300 -21.40 -1.54 16.09
N GLY A 301 -21.80 -0.97 17.23
CA GLY A 301 -23.06 -1.25 17.92
C GLY A 301 -24.35 -0.72 17.27
N GLY A 302 -24.45 -0.65 15.94
CA GLY A 302 -25.66 -0.22 15.23
C GLY A 302 -25.40 0.70 14.02
N ASP A 303 -26.47 1.37 13.56
CA ASP A 303 -26.42 2.34 12.45
C ASP A 303 -25.59 3.58 12.82
N LEU A 304 -24.51 3.80 12.07
CA LEU A 304 -23.56 4.89 12.28
C LEU A 304 -24.05 6.25 11.76
N SER A 305 -25.26 6.33 11.20
CA SER A 305 -25.87 7.58 10.69
C SER A 305 -24.93 8.34 9.75
N LEU A 306 -24.37 7.65 8.75
CA LEU A 306 -23.35 8.19 7.84
C LEU A 306 -23.75 9.51 7.17
N GLU A 307 -25.05 9.74 6.98
CA GLU A 307 -25.57 10.98 6.40
C GLU A 307 -25.26 12.22 7.26
N LEU A 308 -25.33 12.10 8.59
CA LEU A 308 -24.96 13.21 9.49
C LEU A 308 -23.46 13.53 9.38
N HIS A 309 -22.63 12.50 9.24
CA HIS A 309 -21.19 12.67 9.04
C HIS A 309 -20.89 13.31 7.68
N ARG A 310 -21.60 12.92 6.60
CA ARG A 310 -21.46 13.55 5.28
C ARG A 310 -21.81 15.03 5.33
N GLN A 311 -22.95 15.40 5.88
CA GLN A 311 -23.36 16.80 6.01
C GLN A 311 -22.37 17.64 6.82
N TRP A 312 -21.78 17.05 7.86
CA TRP A 312 -20.76 17.71 8.67
C TRP A 312 -19.46 17.91 7.87
N VAL A 313 -18.96 16.88 7.19
CA VAL A 313 -17.74 16.96 6.37
C VAL A 313 -17.92 17.87 5.16
N GLY A 314 -19.09 17.85 4.51
CA GLY A 314 -19.39 18.76 3.40
C GLY A 314 -19.27 20.23 3.81
N LYS A 315 -19.66 20.58 5.05
CA LYS A 315 -19.43 21.94 5.61
C LYS A 315 -17.95 22.23 5.87
N LEU A 316 -17.20 21.23 6.34
CA LEU A 316 -15.75 21.35 6.55
C LEU A 316 -15.02 21.62 5.22
N LEU A 317 -15.37 20.89 4.16
CA LEU A 317 -14.71 20.95 2.85
C LEU A 317 -15.19 22.08 1.95
N ALA A 318 -16.23 22.82 2.35
CA ALA A 318 -16.68 24.02 1.62
C ALA A 318 -15.58 25.09 1.54
N GLU A 319 -14.60 25.06 2.46
CA GLU A 319 -13.37 25.83 2.36
C GLU A 319 -12.33 25.04 1.55
N GLU A 320 -12.00 25.47 0.34
CA GLU A 320 -11.10 24.71 -0.57
C GLU A 320 -9.76 24.32 0.05
N LYS A 321 -9.20 25.14 0.96
CA LYS A 321 -7.95 24.84 1.66
C LYS A 321 -8.03 23.59 2.54
N LYS A 322 -9.22 23.22 3.01
CA LYS A 322 -9.46 22.04 3.84
C LYS A 322 -9.65 20.76 3.03
N ALA A 323 -9.76 20.87 1.70
CA ALA A 323 -9.83 19.73 0.80
C ALA A 323 -8.45 19.16 0.46
N VAL A 324 -7.35 19.83 0.82
CA VAL A 324 -5.99 19.34 0.59
C VAL A 324 -5.49 18.59 1.83
N PRO A 325 -4.78 17.45 1.69
CA PRO A 325 -4.19 16.77 2.84
C PRO A 325 -3.23 17.66 3.64
N PRO A 326 -3.07 17.44 4.96
CA PRO A 326 -2.07 18.12 5.78
C PRO A 326 -0.66 18.03 5.16
N SER A 327 0.17 19.05 5.33
CA SER A 327 1.51 19.09 4.72
C SER A 327 2.47 18.07 5.32
N PHE A 328 3.39 17.56 4.50
CA PHE A 328 4.46 16.65 4.92
C PHE A 328 5.22 17.16 6.16
N ALA A 329 5.50 16.26 7.09
CA ALA A 329 6.33 16.51 8.27
C ALA A 329 7.26 15.31 8.52
N MET A 330 8.55 15.61 8.73
CA MET A 330 9.52 14.59 9.15
C MET A 330 9.33 14.26 10.63
N THR A 331 9.15 12.97 10.93
CA THR A 331 8.98 12.41 12.27
C THR A 331 10.17 11.58 12.75
N ALA A 332 11.13 11.29 11.87
CA ALA A 332 12.37 10.58 12.20
C ALA A 332 13.57 11.22 11.49
N LYS A 333 14.78 10.96 11.99
CA LYS A 333 16.01 11.37 11.31
C LYS A 333 16.23 10.48 10.08
N PRO A 334 16.45 11.04 8.87
CA PRO A 334 16.79 10.23 7.71
C PRO A 334 18.15 9.54 7.88
N HIS A 335 18.34 8.43 7.17
CA HIS A 335 19.66 7.83 6.98
C HIS A 335 20.67 8.87 6.47
N ASN A 336 21.89 8.79 6.97
CA ASN A 336 22.99 9.66 6.57
C ASN A 336 24.23 8.81 6.25
N PRO A 337 24.58 8.62 4.96
CA PRO A 337 25.74 7.82 4.56
C PRO A 337 27.08 8.32 5.11
N GLY A 338 27.16 9.61 5.48
CA GLY A 338 28.36 10.23 6.03
C GLY A 338 28.55 10.02 7.54
N GLU A 339 27.52 9.55 8.25
CA GLU A 339 27.66 9.19 9.66
C GLU A 339 28.36 7.84 9.78
N ARG A 340 29.48 7.80 10.50
CA ARG A 340 30.11 6.52 10.85
C ARG A 340 29.09 5.70 11.61
N LYS A 341 28.89 4.43 11.21
CA LYS A 341 28.18 3.42 11.99
C LYS A 341 28.81 3.36 13.39
N GLN A 342 28.34 4.20 14.31
CA GLN A 342 28.52 3.91 15.73
C GLN A 342 27.87 2.55 15.90
N GLN A 343 28.50 1.65 16.65
CA GLN A 343 27.81 0.45 17.10
C GLN A 343 26.50 0.97 17.71
N HIS A 344 25.37 0.75 17.02
CA HIS A 344 24.05 1.01 17.56
C HIS A 344 23.95 0.04 18.73
N VAL A 345 24.46 0.46 19.89
CA VAL A 345 23.85 0.06 21.15
C VAL A 345 22.44 0.52 20.93
N ALA A 346 21.52 -0.42 20.71
CA ALA A 346 20.10 -0.14 20.67
C ALA A 346 19.82 0.70 21.91
N THR A 347 19.76 2.01 21.75
CA THR A 347 19.46 2.87 22.87
C THR A 347 18.01 2.54 23.11
N ALA A 348 17.77 1.79 24.18
CA ALA A 348 16.49 1.59 24.83
C ALA A 348 15.91 2.92 25.37
N ALA A 349 16.15 4.02 24.66
CA ALA A 349 15.53 5.32 24.76
C ALA A 349 14.81 5.49 23.42
N GLY A 350 13.60 4.99 23.23
CA GLY A 350 12.54 4.83 24.21
C GLY A 350 11.33 5.61 23.71
N HIS A 351 10.76 5.17 22.58
CA HIS A 351 9.34 5.37 22.34
C HIS A 351 8.74 3.98 22.39
N ALA A 352 8.32 3.56 23.58
CA ALA A 352 7.44 2.42 23.70
C ALA A 352 6.11 2.84 23.06
N GLY A 353 5.80 2.32 21.87
CA GLY A 353 4.60 2.65 21.11
C GLY A 353 4.86 3.53 19.88
N HIS A 354 3.76 4.06 19.33
CA HIS A 354 3.74 4.72 18.03
C HIS A 354 4.13 6.19 18.13
N ILE A 355 4.90 6.68 17.15
CA ILE A 355 5.20 8.10 17.01
C ILE A 355 3.93 8.84 16.57
N ARG A 356 3.64 9.98 17.19
CA ARG A 356 2.56 10.85 16.74
C ARG A 356 2.99 11.62 15.49
N ASN A 357 2.27 11.42 14.38
CA ASN A 357 2.53 12.18 13.16
C ASN A 357 1.75 13.51 13.16
N PRO A 358 2.40 14.67 12.93
CA PRO A 358 1.71 15.95 12.84
C PRO A 358 0.60 15.99 11.77
N GLN A 359 0.75 15.22 10.68
CA GLN A 359 -0.27 15.11 9.63
C GLN A 359 -1.53 14.44 10.17
N THR A 360 -1.38 13.30 10.84
CA THR A 360 -2.46 12.55 11.47
C THR A 360 -3.14 13.36 12.56
N GLU A 361 -2.37 14.05 13.41
CA GLU A 361 -2.92 14.94 14.44
C GLU A 361 -3.73 16.09 13.83
N THR A 362 -3.22 16.71 12.77
CA THR A 362 -3.92 17.80 12.06
C THR A 362 -5.23 17.30 11.43
N LEU A 363 -5.22 16.13 10.80
CA LEU A 363 -6.42 15.53 10.21
C LEU A 363 -7.47 15.22 11.28
N LEU A 364 -7.08 14.57 12.39
CA LEU A 364 -7.99 14.22 13.46
C LEU A 364 -8.55 15.47 14.16
N ALA A 365 -7.72 16.48 14.40
CA ALA A 365 -8.16 17.76 14.93
C ALA A 365 -9.18 18.45 13.99
N ALA A 366 -8.94 18.43 12.67
CA ALA A 366 -9.86 18.98 11.69
C ALA A 366 -11.20 18.23 11.64
N LEU A 367 -11.24 16.95 12.02
CA LEU A 367 -12.45 16.12 12.10
C LEU A 367 -13.11 16.12 13.50
N GLU A 368 -12.55 16.84 14.47
CA GLU A 368 -12.94 16.84 15.89
C GLU A 368 -12.86 15.44 16.53
N LEU A 369 -11.78 14.70 16.25
CA LEU A 369 -11.55 13.33 16.71
C LEU A 369 -10.37 13.24 17.68
N ASN A 370 -10.39 12.23 18.55
CA ASN A 370 -9.31 11.95 19.49
C ASN A 370 -8.15 11.23 18.82
N TYR A 371 -6.95 11.34 19.37
CA TYR A 371 -5.81 10.53 18.94
C TYR A 371 -5.82 9.17 19.66
N ASN A 372 -6.49 8.17 19.09
CA ASN A 372 -6.71 6.87 19.75
C ASN A 372 -5.45 5.98 19.83
N PHE A 373 -4.39 6.27 19.07
CA PHE A 373 -3.22 5.37 18.94
C PHE A 373 -2.34 5.29 20.20
N ASP A 374 -2.51 6.20 21.16
CA ASP A 374 -1.79 6.16 22.44
C ASP A 374 -2.41 5.21 23.47
N LEU A 375 -3.60 4.66 23.18
CA LEU A 375 -4.27 3.76 24.11
C LEU A 375 -3.44 2.48 24.26
N PRO A 376 -3.09 2.07 25.50
CA PRO A 376 -2.25 0.90 25.72
C PRO A 376 -2.97 -0.36 25.20
N GLY A 377 -2.29 -1.11 24.33
CA GLY A 377 -2.72 -2.44 23.94
C GLY A 377 -2.74 -3.34 25.17
N ALA A 378 -3.87 -3.98 25.45
CA ALA A 378 -3.98 -4.92 26.56
C ALA A 378 -3.12 -6.18 26.30
N GLY A 379 -1.92 -6.24 26.89
CA GLY A 379 -1.25 -7.50 27.24
C GLY A 379 0.10 -7.77 26.59
N GLY A 380 1.18 -7.29 27.22
CA GLY A 380 2.52 -7.83 27.00
C GLY A 380 2.76 -9.08 27.87
N ARG A 381 3.15 -10.20 27.26
CA ARG A 381 3.87 -11.29 27.95
C ARG A 381 5.23 -11.44 27.27
N GLY A 382 6.28 -11.45 28.09
CA GLY A 382 7.68 -11.36 27.67
C GLY A 382 8.13 -12.44 26.69
N SER A 383 9.00 -12.02 25.76
CA SER A 383 9.61 -12.84 24.72
C SER A 383 10.76 -13.69 25.28
N VAL A 384 10.81 -14.95 24.86
CA VAL A 384 11.98 -15.84 24.98
C VAL A 384 12.61 -15.93 23.60
N ASN A 385 13.85 -15.46 23.46
CA ASN A 385 14.62 -15.57 22.23
C ASN A 385 15.00 -17.03 21.95
N GLN A 386 14.45 -17.62 20.88
CA GLN A 386 15.06 -18.75 20.19
C GLN A 386 15.38 -18.34 18.75
N GLU A 387 16.67 -18.29 18.44
CA GLU A 387 17.18 -18.16 17.08
C GLU A 387 16.90 -19.46 16.31
N SER A 388 15.80 -19.47 15.56
CA SER A 388 15.55 -20.42 14.48
C SER A 388 15.58 -19.64 13.16
N THR A 389 16.37 -20.13 12.21
CA THR A 389 16.38 -19.73 10.80
C THR A 389 15.02 -20.04 10.18
N CYS A 390 14.16 -19.03 10.04
CA CYS A 390 12.80 -19.21 9.54
C CYS A 390 12.63 -18.55 8.17
N ILE A 391 12.14 -19.36 7.22
CA ILE A 391 11.53 -18.92 5.96
C ILE A 391 10.22 -18.21 6.32
N ASP A 392 9.94 -17.05 5.71
CA ASP A 392 8.66 -16.39 5.91
C ASP A 392 7.58 -17.15 5.11
N PRO A 393 6.53 -17.73 5.75
CA PRO A 393 5.49 -18.44 5.02
C PRO A 393 4.63 -17.53 4.13
N ASP A 394 4.72 -16.21 4.33
CA ASP A 394 4.01 -15.21 3.54
C ASP A 394 4.89 -14.66 2.39
N GLU A 395 6.18 -15.02 2.36
CA GLU A 395 7.08 -14.73 1.26
C GLU A 395 6.82 -15.73 0.13
N ILE A 396 6.46 -15.19 -1.04
CA ILE A 396 6.40 -15.99 -2.26
C ILE A 396 7.83 -16.44 -2.57
N GLN A 397 8.05 -17.76 -2.60
CA GLN A 397 9.35 -18.32 -2.98
C GLN A 397 9.74 -17.77 -4.36
N LEU A 398 10.75 -16.91 -4.37
CA LEU A 398 11.40 -16.48 -5.60
C LEU A 398 12.15 -17.71 -6.11
N GLU A 399 11.80 -18.18 -7.31
CA GLU A 399 12.72 -19.07 -8.03
C GLU A 399 14.05 -18.31 -8.14
N GLU A 400 15.15 -18.90 -7.64
CA GLU A 400 16.48 -18.38 -7.89
C GLU A 400 16.65 -18.29 -9.41
N ASP A 401 16.73 -17.06 -9.92
CA ASP A 401 16.84 -16.78 -11.34
C ASP A 401 18.07 -17.54 -11.87
N ILE A 402 17.87 -18.53 -12.75
CA ILE A 402 18.95 -19.08 -13.55
C ILE A 402 19.37 -17.96 -14.48
N ASP A 403 20.57 -17.43 -14.27
CA ASP A 403 21.24 -16.51 -15.19
C ASP A 403 21.33 -17.14 -16.59
N GLU A 404 20.36 -16.88 -17.47
CA GLU A 404 20.47 -17.11 -18.91
C GLU A 404 21.32 -16.03 -19.61
N ASP A 405 22.43 -15.64 -18.98
CA ASP A 405 23.47 -14.82 -19.61
C ASP A 405 24.82 -15.57 -19.58
N ALA A 406 24.78 -16.88 -19.82
CA ALA A 406 25.93 -17.60 -20.31
C ALA A 406 26.18 -17.19 -21.77
N PRO A 407 27.34 -16.62 -22.13
CA PRO A 407 27.65 -16.33 -23.52
C PRO A 407 27.64 -17.64 -24.33
N PRO A 408 27.28 -17.60 -25.62
CA PRO A 408 27.39 -18.80 -26.45
C PRO A 408 28.85 -19.24 -26.45
N ASP A 409 29.10 -20.47 -26.03
CA ASP A 409 30.39 -21.14 -26.20
C ASP A 409 30.74 -21.10 -27.69
N ASP A 410 31.62 -20.16 -28.04
CA ASP A 410 32.31 -20.10 -29.31
C ASP A 410 33.36 -21.23 -29.31
N ASN A 411 32.92 -22.45 -29.63
CA ASN A 411 33.82 -23.53 -30.01
C ASN A 411 33.76 -23.72 -31.53
N GLY A 412 34.32 -22.75 -32.23
CA GLY A 412 34.95 -22.97 -33.52
C GLY A 412 36.38 -23.51 -33.33
N GLY A 413 36.66 -24.69 -33.92
CA GLY A 413 38.01 -25.05 -34.37
C GLY A 413 38.64 -26.28 -33.70
N GLY A 414 38.68 -27.38 -34.45
CA GLY A 414 39.44 -28.59 -34.15
C GLY A 414 38.95 -29.79 -34.94
#